data_AF-A0A1J8QGG7-F1
#
_entry.id   AF-A0A1J8QGG7-F1
#
_cell.length_a   1.000
_cell.length_b   1.000
_cell.length_c   1.000
_cell.angle_alpha   90.00
_cell.angle_beta   90.00
_cell.angle_gamma   90.00
#
_symmetry.space_group_name_H-M   'P 1'
#
loop_
_entity.id
_entity.type
_entity.pdbx_description
1 polymer ?
#
loop_
_entity_poly.entity_id
_entity_poly.type
_entity_poly.pdbx_seq_one_letter_code
_entity_poly.pdbx_strand_id
1 'polypeptide(L)'
;MGSIEYIDIPETPSYWYLPLDLQGSSITITSGTTAAIDTGTTNIGGPASSIEAIYANIPDSQPATGEWEGYYTYPCSTTVNVELSFGGSTWSTSPADFAFSRTTSTSTECLGTDTDPAWIIGDAFLKNVYSVSCYNPASVGFANLSSVVIAENGAGSTVPSATIGAVSATVVSTSAAPRSYALSTSLSALFLAFSAIILL
;
A
#
# COMPACT_ATOMS: atom_id res chain seq x y z
N MET A 1 9.90 17.05 -10.86
CA MET A 1 9.13 16.49 -9.74
C MET A 1 8.74 17.63 -8.82
N GLY A 2 7.65 17.48 -8.07
CA GLY A 2 7.32 18.42 -7.00
C GLY A 2 8.34 18.36 -5.86
N SER A 3 8.29 19.32 -4.94
CA SER A 3 8.95 19.23 -3.64
C SER A 3 8.30 18.14 -2.79
N ILE A 4 9.09 17.45 -1.97
CA ILE A 4 8.59 16.47 -1.00
C ILE A 4 8.10 17.23 0.23
N GLU A 5 6.83 17.05 0.58
CA GLU A 5 6.30 17.44 1.88
C GLU A 5 6.44 16.27 2.84
N TYR A 6 7.21 16.46 3.91
CA TYR A 6 7.34 15.48 4.99
C TYR A 6 6.33 15.79 6.10
N ILE A 7 5.63 14.76 6.55
CA ILE A 7 4.82 14.78 7.76
C ILE A 7 5.56 13.98 8.83
N ASP A 8 5.92 14.67 9.91
CA ASP A 8 6.65 14.08 11.03
C ASP A 8 5.75 13.13 11.82
N ILE A 9 6.32 11.99 12.20
CA ILE A 9 5.71 11.03 13.13
C ILE A 9 6.42 11.22 14.48
N PRO A 10 5.71 11.68 15.53
CA PRO A 10 6.34 12.20 16.75
C PRO A 10 7.06 11.14 17.60
N GLU A 11 6.76 9.86 17.38
CA GLU A 11 7.38 8.73 18.07
C GLU A 11 7.82 7.67 17.06
N THR A 12 8.67 6.73 17.47
CA THR A 12 9.04 5.60 16.60
C THR A 12 7.80 4.77 16.28
N PRO A 13 7.34 4.75 15.02
CA PRO A 13 6.10 4.08 14.69
C PRO A 13 6.29 2.56 14.64
N SER A 14 5.26 1.81 15.03
CA SER A 14 5.10 0.42 14.58
C SER A 14 4.58 0.32 13.15
N TYR A 15 4.01 1.41 12.61
CA TYR A 15 3.51 1.56 11.23
C TYR A 15 3.56 3.01 10.77
N TRP A 16 3.66 3.25 9.47
CA TRP A 16 3.69 4.59 8.87
C TRP A 16 2.32 5.28 8.96
N TYR A 17 1.96 5.79 10.14
CA TYR A 17 0.69 6.47 10.36
C TYR A 17 0.80 7.96 10.11
N LEU A 18 -0.16 8.49 9.34
CA LEU A 18 -0.31 9.92 9.11
C LEU A 18 -1.71 10.38 9.53
N PRO A 19 -1.87 11.59 10.08
CA PRO A 19 -3.17 12.23 10.17
C PRO A 19 -3.78 12.37 8.77
N LEU A 20 -4.99 11.86 8.60
CA LEU A 20 -5.74 11.87 7.35
C LEU A 20 -6.91 12.84 7.45
N ASP A 21 -7.06 13.64 6.40
CA ASP A 21 -8.29 14.36 6.06
C ASP A 21 -8.70 13.97 4.64
N LEU A 22 -10.01 13.86 4.38
CA LEU A 22 -10.52 13.60 3.04
C LEU A 22 -11.12 14.88 2.49
N GLN A 23 -10.58 15.37 1.37
CA GLN A 23 -11.13 16.51 0.66
C GLN A 23 -11.62 16.06 -0.72
N GLY A 24 -12.84 16.44 -1.05
CA GLY A 24 -13.59 15.90 -2.19
C GLY A 24 -15.10 15.89 -1.89
N SER A 25 -15.94 15.55 -2.87
CA SER A 25 -17.40 15.80 -2.91
C SER A 25 -18.23 15.24 -1.75
N SER A 26 -18.08 15.85 -0.56
CA SER A 26 -18.96 15.83 0.61
C SER A 26 -18.73 14.74 1.65
N ILE A 27 -17.50 14.64 2.20
CA ILE A 27 -17.27 13.84 3.41
C ILE A 27 -16.41 14.62 4.37
N THR A 28 -16.92 14.81 5.58
CA THR A 28 -16.12 15.25 6.71
C THR A 28 -15.62 14.00 7.42
N ILE A 29 -14.36 13.60 7.19
CA ILE A 29 -13.72 12.71 8.17
C ILE A 29 -13.58 13.51 9.46
N THR A 30 -13.90 12.88 10.59
CA THR A 30 -13.65 13.48 11.90
C THR A 30 -12.16 13.82 12.00
N SER A 31 -11.86 15.12 12.16
CA SER A 31 -10.48 15.60 12.32
C SER A 31 -9.74 14.78 13.38
N GLY A 32 -8.53 14.32 13.06
CA GLY A 32 -7.72 13.51 13.98
C GLY A 32 -7.78 12.00 13.73
N THR A 33 -8.37 11.57 12.60
CA THR A 33 -8.26 10.18 12.16
C THR A 33 -6.87 9.92 11.56
N THR A 34 -6.27 8.77 11.88
CA THR A 34 -4.96 8.37 11.32
C THR A 34 -5.12 7.27 10.28
N ALA A 35 -4.27 7.29 9.25
CA ALA A 35 -4.24 6.28 8.22
C ALA A 35 -2.86 5.64 8.11
N ALA A 36 -2.84 4.31 7.95
CA ALA A 36 -1.64 3.54 7.70
C ALA A 36 -1.23 3.72 6.23
N ILE A 37 0.00 4.12 5.97
CA ILE A 37 0.58 4.15 4.63
C ILE A 37 1.24 2.80 4.38
N ASP A 38 0.68 2.00 3.45
CA ASP A 38 1.01 0.58 3.35
C ASP A 38 1.19 0.09 1.91
N THR A 39 2.44 -0.01 1.47
CA THR A 39 2.79 -0.61 0.17
C THR A 39 2.51 -2.11 0.08
N GLY A 40 2.15 -2.76 1.20
CA GLY A 40 1.71 -4.16 1.24
C GLY A 40 0.21 -4.34 0.97
N THR A 41 -0.55 -3.25 0.89
CA THR A 41 -2.00 -3.26 0.64
C THR A 41 -2.30 -2.75 -0.77
N THR A 42 -3.11 -3.47 -1.53
CA THR A 42 -3.37 -3.12 -2.93
C THR A 42 -4.34 -1.94 -3.10
N ASN A 43 -5.30 -1.79 -2.19
CA ASN A 43 -6.40 -0.82 -2.33
C ASN A 43 -6.35 0.28 -1.26
N ILE A 44 -7.37 1.13 -1.22
CA ILE A 44 -7.69 1.98 -0.06
C ILE A 44 -8.79 1.29 0.75
N GLY A 45 -8.59 1.15 2.05
CA GLY A 45 -9.57 0.63 2.99
C GLY A 45 -9.86 1.63 4.10
N GLY A 46 -11.08 1.63 4.64
CA GLY A 46 -11.46 2.54 5.73
C GLY A 46 -12.71 2.14 6.49
N PRO A 47 -12.99 2.78 7.64
CA PRO A 47 -14.17 2.48 8.46
C PRO A 47 -15.46 2.52 7.64
N ALA A 48 -16.33 1.54 7.86
CA ALA A 48 -17.55 1.34 7.07
C ALA A 48 -18.39 2.61 6.90
N SER A 49 -18.59 3.39 7.97
CA SER A 49 -19.35 4.65 7.90
C SER A 49 -18.71 5.70 7.00
N SER A 50 -17.38 5.72 6.92
CA SER A 50 -16.65 6.66 6.08
C SER A 50 -16.68 6.23 4.61
N ILE A 51 -16.50 4.94 4.34
CA ILE A 51 -16.62 4.38 2.99
C ILE A 51 -18.04 4.56 2.47
N GLU A 52 -19.05 4.27 3.28
CA GLU A 52 -20.45 4.52 2.93
C GLU A 52 -20.70 5.99 2.57
N ALA A 53 -20.12 6.94 3.33
CA ALA A 53 -20.22 8.36 3.01
C ALA A 53 -19.50 8.73 1.69
N ILE A 54 -18.40 8.05 1.32
CA ILE A 54 -17.75 8.21 0.01
C ILE A 54 -18.72 7.80 -1.09
N TYR A 55 -19.25 6.59 -0.99
CA TYR A 55 -20.08 6.03 -2.03
C TYR A 55 -21.45 6.67 -2.14
N ALA A 56 -21.99 7.24 -1.06
CA ALA A 56 -23.21 8.05 -1.12
C ALA A 56 -23.12 9.24 -2.11
N ASN A 57 -21.91 9.68 -2.45
CA ASN A 57 -21.65 10.75 -3.41
C ASN A 57 -21.25 10.24 -4.81
N ILE A 58 -21.17 8.93 -5.03
CA ILE A 58 -20.86 8.31 -6.31
C ILE A 58 -22.17 7.78 -6.92
N PRO A 59 -22.64 8.36 -8.05
CA PRO A 59 -23.88 7.93 -8.69
C PRO A 59 -23.91 6.44 -9.01
N ASP A 60 -25.06 5.83 -8.75
CA ASP A 60 -25.35 4.42 -9.00
C ASP A 60 -24.36 3.44 -8.33
N SER A 61 -23.69 3.89 -7.28
CA SER A 61 -22.87 2.98 -6.48
C SER A 61 -23.69 2.16 -5.49
N GLN A 62 -23.22 0.96 -5.19
CA GLN A 62 -23.83 0.09 -4.19
C GLN A 62 -22.79 -0.79 -3.49
N PRO A 63 -23.07 -1.24 -2.25
CA PRO A 63 -22.29 -2.30 -1.62
C PRO A 63 -22.22 -3.52 -2.55
N ALA A 64 -21.02 -4.06 -2.73
CA ALA A 64 -20.81 -5.29 -3.47
C ALA A 64 -21.27 -6.48 -2.62
N THR A 65 -21.59 -7.59 -3.28
CA THR A 65 -22.13 -8.79 -2.62
C THR A 65 -21.32 -10.04 -2.98
N GLY A 66 -21.42 -11.09 -2.18
CA GLY A 66 -20.84 -12.40 -2.50
C GLY A 66 -19.34 -12.42 -2.25
N GLU A 67 -18.54 -12.79 -3.25
CA GLU A 67 -17.06 -12.83 -3.11
C GLU A 67 -16.44 -11.44 -2.92
N TRP A 68 -17.19 -10.38 -3.23
CA TRP A 68 -16.78 -8.99 -3.06
C TRP A 68 -17.45 -8.31 -1.85
N GLU A 69 -18.08 -9.08 -0.96
CA GLU A 69 -18.67 -8.53 0.27
C GLU A 69 -17.65 -7.65 1.02
N GLY A 70 -18.08 -6.45 1.42
CA GLY A 70 -17.21 -5.45 2.07
C GLY A 70 -16.58 -4.43 1.11
N TYR A 71 -16.67 -4.64 -0.20
CA TYR A 71 -16.33 -3.63 -1.22
C TYR A 71 -17.57 -2.84 -1.65
N TYR A 72 -17.35 -1.78 -2.42
CA TYR A 72 -18.39 -1.09 -3.18
C TYR A 72 -18.16 -1.23 -4.68
N THR A 73 -19.26 -1.21 -5.43
CA THR A 73 -19.27 -1.14 -6.90
C THR A 73 -19.91 0.14 -7.39
N TYR A 74 -19.55 0.57 -8.59
CA TYR A 74 -20.14 1.70 -9.29
C TYR A 74 -19.95 1.52 -10.81
N PRO A 75 -20.74 2.21 -11.67
CA PRO A 75 -20.56 2.11 -13.11
C PRO A 75 -19.17 2.57 -13.52
N CYS A 76 -18.44 1.76 -14.28
CA CYS A 76 -17.11 2.11 -14.78
C CYS A 76 -17.08 3.35 -15.69
N SER A 77 -18.24 3.78 -16.20
CA SER A 77 -18.38 5.04 -16.95
C SER A 77 -18.34 6.28 -16.04
N THR A 78 -18.51 6.12 -14.74
CA THR A 78 -18.48 7.20 -13.76
C THR A 78 -17.03 7.53 -13.43
N THR A 79 -16.61 8.77 -13.75
CA THR A 79 -15.31 9.29 -13.32
C THR A 79 -15.39 9.71 -11.86
N VAL A 80 -14.69 8.98 -10.99
CA VAL A 80 -14.58 9.31 -9.56
C VAL A 80 -13.23 9.96 -9.31
N ASN A 81 -13.24 11.18 -8.79
CA ASN A 81 -12.03 11.87 -8.35
C ASN A 81 -12.00 11.85 -6.82
N VAL A 82 -11.00 11.18 -6.25
CA VAL A 82 -10.79 11.12 -4.80
C VAL A 82 -9.50 11.86 -4.47
N GLU A 83 -9.51 12.69 -3.45
CA GLU A 83 -8.31 13.34 -2.96
C GLU A 83 -8.10 13.03 -1.48
N LEU A 84 -6.86 12.73 -1.13
CA LEU A 84 -6.43 12.50 0.25
C LEU A 84 -5.57 13.68 0.69
N SER A 85 -5.86 14.21 1.87
CA SER A 85 -5.07 15.29 2.45
C SER A 85 -4.22 14.77 3.60
N PHE A 86 -2.92 15.05 3.51
CA PHE A 86 -1.93 14.75 4.54
C PHE A 86 -1.10 16.01 4.77
N GLY A 87 -0.91 16.38 6.05
CA GLY A 87 -0.21 17.61 6.38
C GLY A 87 -0.96 18.83 5.85
N GLY A 88 -0.30 19.64 5.02
CA GLY A 88 -0.86 20.84 4.38
C GLY A 88 -1.26 20.66 2.91
N SER A 89 -1.04 19.50 2.30
CA SER A 89 -1.33 19.25 0.89
C SER A 89 -2.45 18.25 0.66
N THR A 90 -3.05 18.37 -0.51
CA THR A 90 -4.07 17.46 -1.04
C THR A 90 -3.50 16.73 -2.26
N TRP A 91 -3.72 15.43 -2.32
CA TRP A 91 -3.15 14.53 -3.31
C TRP A 91 -4.27 13.78 -4.03
N SER A 92 -4.40 14.00 -5.33
CA SER A 92 -5.45 13.36 -6.13
C SER A 92 -5.09 11.91 -6.49
N THR A 93 -6.06 11.02 -6.41
CA THR A 93 -6.00 9.64 -6.90
C THR A 93 -6.60 9.58 -8.30
N SER A 94 -5.91 8.96 -9.26
CA SER A 94 -6.47 8.83 -10.61
C SER A 94 -7.75 7.98 -10.59
N PRO A 95 -8.76 8.31 -11.42
CA PRO A 95 -9.97 7.49 -11.53
C PRO A 95 -9.67 6.03 -11.94
N ALA A 96 -8.58 5.81 -12.68
CA ALA A 96 -8.16 4.48 -13.10
C ALA A 96 -7.58 3.66 -11.94
N ASP A 97 -6.92 4.30 -10.98
CA ASP A 97 -6.39 3.60 -9.80
C ASP A 97 -7.44 3.44 -8.68
N PHE A 98 -8.40 4.36 -8.60
CA PHE A 98 -9.56 4.22 -7.72
C PHE A 98 -10.48 3.08 -8.17
N ALA A 99 -10.60 2.87 -9.49
CA ALA A 99 -11.23 1.69 -10.08
C ALA A 99 -10.31 0.45 -9.89
N PHE A 100 -10.32 -0.13 -8.69
CA PHE A 100 -9.45 -1.25 -8.31
C PHE A 100 -9.52 -2.40 -9.33
N SER A 101 -10.72 -2.81 -9.75
CA SER A 101 -10.91 -3.82 -10.79
C SER A 101 -12.31 -3.73 -11.40
N ARG A 102 -12.61 -4.57 -12.40
CA ARG A 102 -13.99 -4.89 -12.76
C ARG A 102 -14.43 -6.14 -12.00
N THR A 103 -15.71 -6.21 -11.64
CA THR A 103 -16.26 -7.40 -10.96
C THR A 103 -16.14 -8.68 -11.79
N THR A 104 -16.17 -8.54 -13.13
CA THR A 104 -15.78 -9.57 -14.09
C THR A 104 -15.11 -8.91 -15.30
N SER A 105 -14.41 -9.68 -16.15
CA SER A 105 -13.70 -9.14 -17.32
C SER A 105 -14.61 -8.42 -18.34
N THR A 106 -15.91 -8.72 -18.35
CA THR A 106 -16.91 -8.09 -19.24
C THR A 106 -17.89 -7.18 -18.50
N SER A 107 -17.69 -6.96 -17.20
CA SER A 107 -18.60 -6.15 -16.38
C SER A 107 -18.52 -4.67 -16.75
N THR A 108 -19.65 -3.97 -16.67
CA THR A 108 -19.70 -2.51 -16.67
C THR A 108 -19.54 -1.91 -15.29
N GLU A 109 -19.50 -2.75 -14.25
CA GLU A 109 -19.30 -2.34 -12.85
C GLU A 109 -17.83 -2.44 -12.47
N CYS A 110 -17.35 -1.33 -11.91
CA CYS A 110 -16.03 -1.20 -11.31
C CYS A 110 -16.14 -1.46 -9.82
N LEU A 111 -15.22 -2.26 -9.30
CA LEU A 111 -14.99 -2.47 -7.90
C LEU A 111 -14.08 -1.34 -7.39
N GLY A 112 -14.48 -0.65 -6.34
CA GLY A 112 -13.70 0.43 -5.75
C GLY A 112 -13.07 0.03 -4.41
N THR A 113 -13.17 0.88 -3.40
CA THR A 113 -12.57 0.69 -2.08
C THR A 113 -13.36 -0.29 -1.21
N ASP A 114 -12.67 -0.86 -0.24
CA ASP A 114 -13.21 -1.79 0.74
C ASP A 114 -13.36 -1.17 2.13
N THR A 115 -14.18 -1.83 2.95
CA THR A 115 -14.37 -1.52 4.34
C THR A 115 -13.32 -2.21 5.21
N ASP A 116 -12.69 -1.46 6.08
CA ASP A 116 -11.68 -1.93 7.04
C ASP A 116 -11.91 -1.24 8.40
N PRO A 117 -11.63 -1.88 9.55
CA PRO A 117 -11.74 -1.23 10.85
C PRO A 117 -10.92 0.07 11.00
N ALA A 118 -9.84 0.22 10.23
CA ALA A 118 -8.96 1.38 10.22
C ALA A 118 -8.72 1.90 8.79
N TRP A 119 -8.15 3.10 8.66
CA TRP A 119 -7.72 3.57 7.35
C TRP A 119 -6.40 2.93 6.95
N ILE A 120 -6.39 2.32 5.77
CA ILE A 120 -5.20 1.77 5.13
C ILE A 120 -5.12 2.34 3.72
N ILE A 121 -4.01 3.00 3.43
CA ILE A 121 -3.78 3.72 2.17
C ILE A 121 -2.70 2.96 1.40
N GLY A 122 -3.17 2.12 0.49
CA GLY A 122 -2.33 1.24 -0.31
C GLY A 122 -2.08 1.74 -1.73
N ASP A 123 -1.78 0.79 -2.61
CA ASP A 123 -1.28 1.07 -3.97
C ASP A 123 -2.24 1.90 -4.82
N ALA A 124 -3.56 1.76 -4.64
CA ALA A 124 -4.55 2.60 -5.32
C ALA A 124 -4.25 4.09 -5.16
N PHE A 125 -3.81 4.53 -3.98
CA PHE A 125 -3.28 5.89 -3.79
C PHE A 125 -1.80 6.00 -4.14
N LEU A 126 -0.96 5.09 -3.64
CA LEU A 126 0.50 5.25 -3.67
C LEU A 126 1.10 5.24 -5.07
N LYS A 127 0.41 4.68 -6.08
CA LYS A 127 0.79 4.81 -7.50
C LYS A 127 0.73 6.25 -8.01
N ASN A 128 -0.02 7.14 -7.36
CA ASN A 128 -0.28 8.52 -7.81
C ASN A 128 0.71 9.54 -7.22
N VAL A 129 1.54 9.13 -6.26
CA VAL A 129 2.48 10.01 -5.57
C VAL A 129 3.88 9.38 -5.54
N TYR A 130 4.91 10.22 -5.44
CA TYR A 130 6.22 9.77 -5.00
C TYR A 130 6.23 9.75 -3.48
N SER A 131 6.41 8.58 -2.88
CA SER A 131 6.43 8.39 -1.43
C SER A 131 7.85 8.14 -0.92
N VAL A 132 8.15 8.69 0.26
CA VAL A 132 9.38 8.45 1.03
C VAL A 132 8.99 8.05 2.44
N SER A 133 9.57 6.97 2.97
CA SER A 133 9.40 6.57 4.37
C SER A 133 10.75 6.71 5.08
N CYS A 134 10.88 7.71 5.94
CA CYS A 134 12.11 7.99 6.67
C CYS A 134 11.98 7.43 8.09
N TYR A 135 12.91 6.57 8.49
CA TYR A 135 12.88 5.95 9.82
C TYR A 135 13.39 6.88 10.93
N ASN A 136 14.38 7.73 10.64
CA ASN A 136 14.99 8.61 11.63
C ASN A 136 15.42 9.97 11.04
N PRO A 137 14.78 11.09 11.48
CA PRO A 137 13.56 11.13 12.28
C PRO A 137 12.41 10.45 11.54
N ALA A 138 11.45 9.89 12.27
CA ALA A 138 10.34 9.18 11.66
C ALA A 138 9.44 10.14 10.89
N SER A 139 9.26 9.92 9.59
CA SER A 139 8.36 10.72 8.76
C SER A 139 7.97 9.97 7.49
N VAL A 140 6.85 10.40 6.90
CA VAL A 140 6.48 10.01 5.53
C VAL A 140 6.43 11.27 4.69
N GLY A 141 6.99 11.20 3.49
CA GLY A 141 7.02 12.28 2.53
C GLY A 141 6.22 11.95 1.28
N PHE A 142 5.49 12.93 0.74
CA PHE A 142 4.82 12.82 -0.55
C PHE A 142 5.24 13.95 -1.51
N ALA A 143 5.31 13.63 -2.79
CA ALA A 143 5.52 14.60 -3.86
C ALA A 143 4.75 14.22 -5.13
N ASN A 144 4.47 15.22 -5.97
CA ASN A 144 3.93 14.99 -7.31
C ASN A 144 4.91 14.19 -8.18
N LEU A 145 4.36 13.23 -8.93
CA LEU A 145 5.09 12.47 -9.93
C LEU A 145 5.72 13.39 -10.98
N SER A 146 6.82 12.93 -11.58
CA SER A 146 7.47 13.66 -12.66
C SER A 146 6.65 13.51 -13.95
N SER A 147 6.74 14.50 -14.85
CA SER A 147 6.16 14.36 -16.19
C SER A 147 6.71 13.16 -16.96
N VAL A 148 7.96 12.76 -16.69
CA VAL A 148 8.57 11.56 -17.27
C VAL A 148 7.88 10.30 -16.77
N VAL A 149 7.68 10.15 -15.46
CA VAL A 149 7.00 8.98 -14.88
C VAL A 149 5.55 8.90 -15.37
N ILE A 150 4.86 10.04 -15.45
CA ILE A 150 3.50 10.09 -15.99
C ILE A 150 3.47 9.66 -17.46
N ALA A 151 4.46 10.08 -18.27
CA ALA A 151 4.55 9.70 -19.68
C ALA A 151 4.84 8.20 -19.90
N GLU A 152 5.44 7.51 -18.92
CA GLU A 152 5.68 6.06 -18.97
C GLU A 152 4.44 5.22 -18.59
N ASN A 153 3.38 5.84 -18.05
CA ASN A 153 2.17 5.10 -17.67
C ASN A 153 1.51 4.47 -18.91
N GLY A 154 1.50 3.13 -18.95
CA GLY A 154 0.96 2.37 -20.09
C GLY A 154 1.86 2.34 -21.33
N ALA A 155 3.11 2.83 -21.26
CA ALA A 155 4.04 2.87 -22.40
C ALA A 155 4.57 1.48 -22.85
N GLY A 156 4.10 0.39 -22.24
CA GLY A 156 4.45 -0.98 -22.65
C GLY A 156 5.94 -1.34 -22.50
N SER A 157 6.68 -0.55 -21.71
CA SER A 157 8.10 -0.78 -21.44
C SER A 157 8.30 -2.10 -20.70
N THR A 158 9.46 -2.73 -20.89
CA THR A 158 9.81 -3.95 -20.15
C THR A 158 9.73 -3.70 -18.65
N VAL A 159 8.98 -4.53 -17.93
CA VAL A 159 8.86 -4.44 -16.47
C VAL A 159 10.27 -4.40 -15.87
N PRO A 160 10.62 -3.36 -15.08
CA PRO A 160 11.93 -3.27 -14.46
C PRO A 160 12.21 -4.52 -13.62
N SER A 161 13.39 -5.13 -13.81
CA SER A 161 13.83 -6.19 -12.89
C SER A 161 14.10 -5.58 -11.52
N ALA A 162 13.67 -6.25 -10.45
CA ALA A 162 13.98 -5.82 -9.09
C ALA A 162 15.49 -5.65 -8.91
N THR A 163 15.93 -4.44 -8.58
CA THR A 163 17.31 -4.20 -8.17
C THR A 163 17.44 -4.68 -6.73
N ILE A 164 17.87 -5.93 -6.53
CA ILE A 164 18.29 -6.39 -5.20
C ILE A 164 19.55 -5.62 -4.84
N GLY A 165 19.41 -4.59 -4.00
CA GLY A 165 20.55 -3.94 -3.36
C GLY A 165 21.31 -4.97 -2.54
N ALA A 166 22.64 -4.95 -2.59
CA ALA A 166 23.45 -5.81 -1.74
C ALA A 166 23.17 -5.47 -0.27
N VAL A 167 22.50 -6.38 0.44
CA VAL A 167 22.32 -6.24 1.89
C VAL A 167 23.68 -6.41 2.56
N SER A 168 24.32 -5.31 2.97
CA SER A 168 25.41 -5.37 3.96
C SER A 168 24.81 -5.46 5.36
N ALA A 169 24.17 -6.58 5.67
CA ALA A 169 23.80 -6.90 7.04
C ALA A 169 25.00 -7.60 7.71
N THR A 170 25.77 -6.86 8.51
CA THR A 170 26.79 -7.48 9.38
C THR A 170 26.10 -8.02 10.62
N VAL A 171 26.01 -9.34 10.73
CA VAL A 171 25.55 -10.01 11.96
C VAL A 171 26.69 -9.95 12.99
N VAL A 172 26.56 -9.12 14.01
CA VAL A 172 27.48 -9.13 15.17
C VAL A 172 26.92 -10.11 16.21
N SER A 173 27.38 -11.36 16.18
CA SER A 173 27.13 -12.30 17.28
C SER A 173 28.06 -11.96 18.45
N THR A 174 27.52 -11.44 19.54
CA THR A 174 28.24 -11.35 20.82
C THR A 174 27.94 -12.59 21.64
N SER A 175 28.65 -13.69 21.35
CA SER A 175 28.63 -14.88 22.21
C SER A 175 30.04 -15.18 22.71
N ALA A 176 30.36 -14.63 23.88
CA ALA A 176 31.48 -15.09 24.69
C ALA A 176 30.94 -15.70 25.99
N ALA A 177 30.65 -17.01 25.95
CA ALA A 177 30.67 -17.85 27.14
C ALA A 177 31.88 -18.79 27.00
N PRO A 178 32.78 -18.88 27.99
CA PRO A 178 33.97 -19.70 27.85
C PRO A 178 33.65 -21.14 28.25
N ARG A 179 33.94 -22.11 27.37
CA ARG A 179 34.39 -23.44 27.80
C ARG A 179 35.08 -24.18 26.66
N SER A 180 36.37 -24.39 26.91
CA SER A 180 37.32 -25.24 26.20
C SER A 180 36.85 -26.67 26.08
N TYR A 181 36.72 -27.21 24.85
CA TYR A 181 37.08 -28.59 24.50
C TYR A 181 37.46 -28.67 23.02
N ALA A 182 38.49 -29.47 22.74
CA ALA A 182 39.21 -29.55 21.48
C ALA A 182 38.44 -30.20 20.32
N LEU A 183 38.90 -29.90 19.10
CA LEU A 183 38.42 -30.39 17.81
C LEU A 183 38.28 -31.91 17.72
N SER A 184 37.24 -32.36 17.03
CA SER A 184 37.25 -33.61 16.28
C SER A 184 36.66 -33.38 14.89
N THR A 185 37.47 -33.64 13.87
CA THR A 185 37.13 -33.55 12.46
C THR A 185 36.56 -34.88 11.98
N SER A 186 35.42 -34.86 11.27
CA SER A 186 35.15 -35.90 10.28
C SER A 186 34.35 -35.34 9.10
N LEU A 187 35.05 -35.25 7.97
CA LEU A 187 34.49 -35.17 6.62
C LEU A 187 33.64 -36.41 6.31
N SER A 188 32.53 -36.23 5.59
CA SER A 188 32.02 -37.07 4.47
C SER A 188 30.71 -36.40 3.99
N ALA A 189 30.60 -35.82 2.79
CA ALA A 189 30.34 -36.49 1.51
C ALA A 189 29.06 -37.38 1.60
N LEU A 190 28.04 -37.36 0.75
CA LEU A 190 27.77 -36.77 -0.56
C LEU A 190 26.34 -37.22 -0.95
N PHE A 191 25.70 -36.55 -1.91
CA PHE A 191 24.55 -37.00 -2.75
C PHE A 191 23.17 -37.17 -2.08
N LEU A 192 22.19 -36.30 -2.38
CA LEU A 192 21.31 -36.17 -3.57
C LEU A 192 20.03 -37.03 -3.50
N ALA A 193 18.94 -36.31 -3.75
CA ALA A 193 17.78 -36.70 -4.55
C ALA A 193 16.53 -37.29 -3.86
N PHE A 194 15.50 -36.44 -3.93
CA PHE A 194 14.17 -36.67 -4.52
C PHE A 194 13.00 -37.24 -3.70
N SER A 195 11.89 -36.52 -3.92
CA SER A 195 10.49 -36.95 -4.01
C SER A 195 9.68 -37.20 -2.74
N ALA A 196 8.82 -36.21 -2.48
CA ALA A 196 7.36 -36.31 -2.65
C ALA A 196 6.54 -37.20 -1.70
N ILE A 197 5.42 -36.59 -1.28
CA ILE A 197 4.07 -37.15 -1.16
C ILE A 197 3.66 -37.75 0.21
N ILE A 198 2.64 -37.07 0.77
CA ILE A 198 1.41 -37.57 1.43
C ILE A 198 1.26 -37.55 2.96
N LEU A 199 0.18 -36.82 3.32
CA LEU A 199 -0.77 -36.89 4.44
C LEU A 199 -0.26 -36.88 5.88
N LEU A 200 -0.79 -35.90 6.63
CA LEU A 200 -2.01 -36.13 7.44
C LEU A 200 -2.99 -34.98 7.23
#